data_AF-A0A7W2JV18-F1
#
_entry.id   AF-A0A7W2JV18-F1
#
_cell.length_a   1.000
_cell.length_b   1.000
_cell.length_c   1.000
_cell.angle_alpha   90.00
_cell.angle_beta   90.00
_cell.angle_gamma   90.00
#
_symmetry.space_group_name_H-M   'P 1'
#
loop_
_entity.id
_entity.type
_entity.pdbx_description
1 polymer ?
#
loop_
_entity_poly.entity_id
_entity_poly.type
_entity_poly.pdbx_seq_one_letter_code
_entity_poly.pdbx_strand_id
1 'polypeptide(L)'
;MKANLRTIALAAIPMVSMTEVVMASSLLLPNAAQLAGRWQLYPEQQQAQACDLRLGATEGEIEGDLECAKGLIGLRPGSWLVTPDTLALVGGDGSSVVHFSREGAQRYAWTTPDGKQLVLERLDK
;
A
#
# COMPACT_ATOMS: atom_id res chain seq x y z
N MET A 1 16.96 77.00 21.61
CA MET A 1 16.43 75.99 20.67
C MET A 1 17.59 75.11 20.20
N LYS A 2 17.64 73.84 20.57
CA LYS A 2 18.58 72.85 20.02
C LYS A 2 17.75 71.66 19.55
N ALA A 3 17.65 71.48 18.24
CA ALA A 3 17.01 70.31 17.64
C ALA A 3 18.03 69.16 17.60
N ASN A 4 17.74 68.09 18.32
CA ASN A 4 18.54 66.87 18.26
C ASN A 4 18.06 66.04 17.06
N LEU A 5 18.90 65.96 16.04
CA LEU A 5 18.70 65.09 14.88
C LEU A 5 18.91 63.63 15.32
N ARG A 6 17.86 62.81 15.23
CA ARG A 6 17.95 61.37 15.52
C ARG A 6 18.23 60.61 14.23
N THR A 7 19.45 60.11 14.09
CA THR A 7 19.84 59.20 13.00
C THR A 7 19.17 57.84 13.22
N ILE A 8 18.35 57.39 12.27
CA ILE A 8 17.72 56.07 12.27
C ILE A 8 18.65 55.11 11.54
N ALA A 9 19.20 54.12 12.25
CA ALA A 9 19.99 53.05 11.65
C ALA A 9 19.03 51.98 11.09
N LEU A 10 19.07 51.73 9.78
CA LEU A 10 18.40 50.61 9.14
C LEU A 10 19.15 49.31 9.47
N ALA A 11 18.53 48.42 10.22
CA ALA A 11 19.02 47.05 10.40
C ALA A 11 18.50 46.16 9.26
N ALA A 12 19.40 45.60 8.46
CA ALA A 12 19.05 44.59 7.46
C ALA A 12 18.81 43.23 8.14
N ILE A 13 17.61 42.66 7.97
CA ILE A 13 17.26 41.34 8.50
C ILE A 13 17.62 40.29 7.44
N PRO A 14 18.61 39.42 7.67
CA PRO A 14 18.91 38.36 6.72
C PRO A 14 17.77 37.33 6.72
N MET A 15 17.11 37.17 5.57
CA MET A 15 16.12 36.12 5.36
C MET A 15 16.86 34.80 5.15
N VAL A 16 16.83 33.93 6.14
CA VAL A 16 17.42 32.58 6.05
C VAL A 16 16.40 31.69 5.33
N SER A 17 16.64 31.38 4.06
CA SER A 17 15.83 30.42 3.30
C SER A 17 16.15 29.00 3.78
N MET A 18 15.20 28.37 4.46
CA MET A 18 15.28 26.97 4.87
C MET A 18 15.03 26.10 3.64
N THR A 19 16.09 25.57 3.03
CA THR A 19 15.97 24.52 2.03
C THR A 19 15.73 23.19 2.76
N GLU A 20 14.49 22.76 2.87
CA GLU A 20 14.18 21.42 3.38
C GLU A 20 14.67 20.39 2.36
N VAL A 21 15.64 19.57 2.77
CA VAL A 21 16.06 18.39 2.02
C VAL A 21 15.08 17.27 2.39
N VAL A 22 14.02 17.10 1.60
CA VAL A 22 13.18 15.89 1.72
C VAL A 22 14.00 14.72 1.20
N MET A 23 14.54 13.92 2.13
CA MET A 23 15.20 12.66 1.79
C MET A 23 14.11 11.66 1.37
N ALA A 24 14.08 11.29 0.09
CA ALA A 24 13.28 10.16 -0.37
C ALA A 24 13.86 8.88 0.24
N SER A 25 13.28 8.42 1.35
CA SER A 25 13.66 7.15 1.97
C SER A 25 13.07 6.01 1.15
N SER A 26 13.93 5.10 0.68
CA SER A 26 13.50 3.93 -0.09
C SER A 26 12.83 2.91 0.82
N LEU A 27 11.71 2.35 0.38
CA LEU A 27 11.05 1.25 1.07
C LEU A 27 11.77 -0.07 0.77
N LEU A 28 11.96 -0.89 1.79
CA LEU A 28 12.55 -2.21 1.63
C LEU A 28 11.58 -3.13 0.86
N LEU A 29 12.06 -3.78 -0.20
CA LEU A 29 11.29 -4.80 -0.90
C LEU A 29 11.16 -6.04 0.00
N PRO A 30 9.93 -6.47 0.35
CA PRO A 30 9.71 -7.70 1.09
C PRO A 30 10.09 -8.89 0.22
N ASN A 31 10.66 -9.91 0.85
CA ASN A 31 10.80 -11.21 0.21
C ASN A 31 9.45 -11.94 0.25
N ALA A 32 9.02 -12.53 -0.86
CA ALA A 32 7.80 -13.32 -0.96
C ALA A 32 7.65 -14.38 0.14
N ALA A 33 8.76 -15.04 0.53
CA ALA A 33 8.78 -16.01 1.62
C ALA A 33 8.31 -15.43 2.97
N GLN A 34 8.43 -14.11 3.18
CA GLN A 34 7.96 -13.44 4.41
C GLN A 34 6.44 -13.25 4.43
N LEU A 35 5.79 -13.23 3.26
CA LEU A 35 4.35 -13.07 3.11
C LEU A 35 3.63 -14.39 2.82
N ALA A 36 4.37 -15.46 2.55
CA ALA A 36 3.83 -16.79 2.42
C ALA A 36 2.96 -17.18 3.61
N GLY A 37 1.90 -17.94 3.36
CA GLY A 37 0.96 -18.40 4.39
C GLY A 37 -0.49 -18.20 4.00
N ARG A 38 -1.38 -18.28 5.00
CA ARG A 38 -2.83 -18.16 4.83
C ARG A 38 -3.28 -16.71 4.89
N TRP A 39 -4.19 -16.37 3.99
CA TRP A 39 -4.75 -15.05 3.83
C TRP A 39 -6.27 -15.15 3.64
N GLN A 40 -6.97 -14.08 3.98
CA GLN A 40 -8.36 -13.89 3.62
C GLN A 40 -8.54 -12.65 2.77
N LEU A 41 -9.30 -12.82 1.69
CA LEU A 41 -9.80 -11.73 0.85
C LEU A 41 -11.28 -11.50 1.17
N TYR A 42 -11.66 -10.30 1.60
CA TYR A 42 -13.04 -10.02 1.98
C TYR A 42 -13.43 -8.55 1.74
N PRO A 43 -14.72 -8.24 1.54
CA PRO A 43 -15.21 -6.86 1.62
C PRO A 43 -15.11 -6.33 3.04
N GLU A 44 -14.53 -5.14 3.24
CA GLU A 44 -14.24 -4.61 4.57
C GLU A 44 -15.48 -4.58 5.50
N GLN A 45 -16.65 -4.29 4.92
CA GLN A 45 -17.91 -4.22 5.64
C GLN A 45 -18.59 -5.59 5.84
N GLN A 46 -18.07 -6.67 5.23
CA GLN A 46 -18.73 -7.98 5.15
C GLN A 46 -17.71 -9.13 5.20
N GLN A 47 -16.97 -9.26 6.31
CA GLN A 47 -16.02 -10.37 6.54
C GLN A 47 -16.61 -11.77 6.38
N ALA A 48 -17.92 -11.95 6.57
CA ALA A 48 -18.58 -13.25 6.37
C ALA A 48 -18.52 -13.76 4.91
N GLN A 49 -18.14 -12.91 3.94
CA GLN A 49 -17.92 -13.27 2.54
C GLN A 49 -16.44 -13.46 2.22
N ALA A 50 -15.63 -13.85 3.21
CA ALA A 50 -14.21 -14.09 3.02
C ALA A 50 -13.94 -15.29 2.10
N CYS A 51 -12.93 -15.13 1.25
CA CYS A 51 -12.33 -16.20 0.47
C CYS A 51 -10.98 -16.54 1.09
N ASP A 52 -10.74 -17.82 1.39
CA ASP A 52 -9.47 -18.26 1.93
C ASP A 52 -8.45 -18.46 0.80
N LEU A 53 -7.31 -17.79 0.90
CA LEU A 53 -6.20 -17.88 -0.05
C LEU A 53 -4.94 -18.36 0.67
N ARG A 54 -4.04 -19.01 -0.07
CA ARG A 54 -2.69 -19.32 0.40
C ARG A 54 -1.67 -18.84 -0.61
N LEU A 55 -0.75 -18.00 -0.14
CA LEU A 55 0.40 -17.52 -0.91
C LEU A 55 1.58 -18.45 -0.62
N GLY A 56 2.20 -18.98 -1.66
CA GLY A 56 3.40 -19.82 -1.56
C GLY A 56 4.64 -19.01 -1.18
N ALA A 57 5.74 -19.70 -0.88
CA ALA A 57 7.01 -19.04 -0.55
C ALA A 57 7.74 -18.51 -1.79
N THR A 58 7.43 -19.08 -2.95
CA THR A 58 7.86 -18.58 -4.25
C THR A 58 6.82 -17.60 -4.79
N GLU A 59 7.26 -16.47 -5.34
CA GLU A 59 6.35 -15.58 -6.06
C GLU A 59 5.58 -16.34 -7.15
N GLY A 60 4.32 -15.97 -7.30
CA GLY A 60 3.43 -16.57 -8.28
C GLY A 60 2.69 -17.83 -7.80
N GLU A 61 3.14 -18.51 -6.76
CA GLU A 61 2.41 -19.66 -6.20
C GLU A 61 1.20 -19.19 -5.39
N ILE A 62 -0.02 -19.43 -5.88
CA ILE A 62 -1.27 -19.11 -5.16
C ILE A 62 -2.29 -20.24 -5.27
N GLU A 63 -2.94 -20.56 -4.16
CA GLU A 63 -4.00 -21.57 -4.07
C GLU A 63 -5.13 -21.15 -3.11
N GLY A 64 -6.17 -21.98 -2.98
CA GLY A 64 -7.35 -21.72 -2.15
C GLY A 64 -8.61 -21.46 -2.97
N ASP A 65 -9.49 -20.60 -2.47
CA ASP A 65 -10.81 -20.32 -3.02
C ASP A 65 -10.75 -19.32 -4.20
N LEU A 66 -10.04 -19.70 -5.28
CA LEU A 66 -9.76 -18.81 -6.40
C LEU A 66 -11.03 -18.34 -7.17
N GLU A 67 -12.07 -19.18 -7.22
CA GLU A 67 -13.37 -18.79 -7.81
C GLU A 67 -14.17 -17.86 -6.88
N CYS A 68 -14.04 -18.00 -5.56
CA CYS A 68 -14.60 -17.04 -4.61
C CYS A 68 -13.91 -15.67 -4.81
N ALA A 69 -12.58 -15.67 -4.88
CA ALA A 69 -11.81 -14.45 -5.11
C ALA A 69 -12.25 -13.78 -6.42
N LYS A 70 -12.44 -14.53 -7.50
CA LYS A 70 -13.01 -14.02 -8.76
C LYS A 70 -14.34 -13.29 -8.58
N GLY A 71 -15.21 -13.78 -7.71
CA GLY A 71 -16.48 -13.13 -7.39
C GLY A 71 -16.29 -11.76 -6.72
N LEU A 72 -15.23 -11.57 -5.93
CA LEU A 72 -14.95 -10.32 -5.24
C LEU A 72 -14.18 -9.32 -6.11
N ILE A 73 -13.11 -9.76 -6.78
CA ILE A 73 -12.18 -8.87 -7.50
C ILE A 73 -12.35 -8.87 -9.02
N GLY A 74 -13.28 -9.67 -9.56
CA GLY A 74 -13.56 -9.73 -11.00
C GLY A 74 -12.53 -10.48 -11.84
N LEU A 75 -11.43 -10.93 -11.23
CA LEU A 75 -10.40 -11.75 -11.86
C LEU A 75 -10.15 -13.01 -11.02
N ARG A 76 -9.91 -14.14 -11.69
CA ARG A 76 -9.48 -15.37 -11.00
C ARG A 76 -7.97 -15.31 -10.80
N PRO A 77 -7.45 -15.23 -9.57
CA PRO A 77 -6.01 -15.20 -9.35
C PRO A 77 -5.37 -16.48 -9.87
N GLY A 78 -4.29 -16.34 -10.62
CA GLY A 78 -3.41 -17.45 -11.02
C GLY A 78 -1.97 -17.25 -10.58
N SER A 79 -1.60 -16.03 -10.20
CA SER A 79 -0.31 -15.74 -9.56
C SER A 79 -0.40 -14.51 -8.65
N TRP A 80 0.65 -14.25 -7.88
CA TRP A 80 0.76 -13.10 -7.00
C TRP A 80 2.18 -12.55 -7.00
N LEU A 81 2.33 -11.28 -6.67
CA LEU A 81 3.62 -10.59 -6.51
C LEU A 81 3.56 -9.56 -5.40
N VAL A 82 4.73 -9.17 -4.89
CA VAL A 82 4.85 -8.16 -3.84
C VAL A 82 5.78 -7.03 -4.28
N THR A 83 5.39 -5.79 -3.98
CA THR A 83 6.25 -4.61 -4.01
C THR A 83 6.38 -4.04 -2.58
N PRO A 84 7.23 -3.04 -2.33
CA PRO A 84 7.36 -2.47 -0.99
C PRO A 84 6.04 -1.96 -0.40
N ASP A 85 5.19 -1.42 -1.26
CA ASP A 85 3.94 -0.75 -0.96
C ASP A 85 2.69 -1.52 -1.40
N THR A 86 2.82 -2.59 -2.20
CA THR A 86 1.65 -3.34 -2.69
C THR A 86 1.82 -4.85 -2.65
N LEU A 87 0.70 -5.55 -2.69
CA LEU A 87 0.60 -6.96 -3.03
C LEU A 87 -0.39 -7.07 -4.19
N ALA A 88 0.03 -7.67 -5.30
CA ALA A 88 -0.82 -7.81 -6.47
C ALA A 88 -1.28 -9.25 -6.65
N LEU A 89 -2.56 -9.41 -7.01
CA LEU A 89 -3.11 -10.65 -7.54
C LEU A 89 -3.23 -10.52 -9.05
N VAL A 90 -2.64 -11.46 -9.77
CA VAL A 90 -2.60 -11.49 -11.24
C VAL A 90 -3.53 -12.57 -11.73
N GLY A 91 -4.31 -12.28 -12.77
CA GLY A 91 -5.14 -13.25 -13.46
C GLY A 91 -4.31 -14.40 -14.01
N GLY A 92 -4.87 -15.62 -14.05
CA GLY A 92 -4.17 -16.78 -14.62
C GLY A 92 -3.82 -16.66 -16.11
N ASP A 93 -4.45 -15.72 -16.82
CA ASP A 93 -4.13 -15.35 -18.20
C ASP A 93 -3.00 -14.30 -18.32
N GLY A 94 -2.54 -13.76 -17.18
CA GLY A 94 -1.52 -12.72 -17.09
C GLY A 94 -1.97 -11.33 -17.56
N SER A 95 -3.22 -11.15 -17.97
CA SER A 95 -3.70 -9.91 -18.61
C SER A 95 -4.33 -8.91 -17.64
N SER A 96 -4.76 -9.40 -16.47
CA SER A 96 -5.46 -8.63 -15.45
C SER A 96 -4.69 -8.64 -14.13
N VAL A 97 -4.70 -7.52 -13.42
CA VAL A 97 -4.03 -7.33 -12.14
C VAL A 97 -4.88 -6.47 -11.21
N VAL A 98 -4.94 -6.87 -9.94
CA VAL A 98 -5.45 -6.03 -8.85
C VAL A 98 -4.31 -5.80 -7.86
N HIS A 99 -3.98 -4.53 -7.63
CA HIS A 99 -2.98 -4.10 -6.65
C HIS A 99 -3.67 -3.71 -5.34
N PHE A 100 -3.33 -4.40 -4.26
CA PHE A 100 -3.72 -4.02 -2.91
C PHE A 100 -2.60 -3.18 -2.29
N SER A 101 -2.94 -1.99 -1.81
CA SER A 101 -2.04 -1.09 -1.10
C SER A 101 -1.78 -1.60 0.31
N ARG A 102 -0.53 -1.55 0.75
CA ARG A 102 -0.13 -1.92 2.11
C ARG A 102 -0.69 -0.90 3.11
N GLU A 103 -1.53 -1.37 4.03
CA GLU A 103 -2.00 -0.59 5.18
C GLU A 103 -1.27 -0.95 6.47
N GLY A 104 -0.71 -2.16 6.53
CA GLY A 104 0.06 -2.64 7.67
C GLY A 104 0.96 -3.82 7.30
N ALA A 105 1.62 -4.40 8.29
CA ALA A 105 2.53 -5.53 8.06
C ALA A 105 1.82 -6.75 7.44
N GLN A 106 0.54 -6.96 7.80
CA GLN A 106 -0.24 -8.14 7.45
C GLN A 106 -1.61 -7.81 6.83
N ARG A 107 -1.77 -6.56 6.37
CA ARG A 107 -3.04 -6.05 5.86
C ARG A 107 -2.81 -5.17 4.65
N TYR A 108 -3.53 -5.46 3.59
CA TYR A 108 -3.55 -4.71 2.36
C TYR A 108 -4.99 -4.44 1.95
N ALA A 109 -5.24 -3.32 1.27
CA ALA A 109 -6.58 -2.96 0.83
C ALA A 109 -6.59 -2.48 -0.61
N TRP A 110 -7.73 -2.68 -1.26
CA TRP A 110 -7.99 -2.20 -2.60
C TRP A 110 -9.39 -1.60 -2.69
N THR A 111 -9.48 -0.41 -3.27
CA THR A 111 -10.76 0.22 -3.62
C THR A 111 -11.15 -0.21 -5.02
N THR A 112 -12.22 -0.98 -5.09
CA THR A 112 -12.87 -1.41 -6.34
C THR A 112 -13.36 -0.20 -7.17
N PRO A 113 -13.61 -0.38 -8.48
CA PRO A 113 -14.13 0.69 -9.33
C PRO A 113 -15.48 1.27 -8.89
N ASP A 114 -16.29 0.50 -8.13
CA ASP A 114 -17.57 0.95 -7.59
C ASP A 114 -17.45 1.59 -6.19
N GLY A 115 -16.21 1.79 -5.71
CA GLY A 115 -15.91 2.50 -4.47
C GLY A 115 -15.96 1.65 -3.21
N LYS A 116 -16.15 0.33 -3.32
CA LYS A 116 -16.08 -0.58 -2.17
C LYS A 116 -14.62 -0.93 -1.83
N GLN A 117 -14.33 -1.06 -0.55
CA GLN A 117 -13.03 -1.51 -0.07
C GLN A 117 -13.02 -3.03 0.12
N LEU A 118 -12.07 -3.69 -0.52
CA LEU A 118 -11.71 -5.08 -0.25
C LEU A 118 -10.39 -5.11 0.52
N VAL A 119 -10.27 -6.11 1.39
CA VAL A 119 -9.13 -6.29 2.27
C VAL A 119 -8.52 -7.66 2.00
N LEU A 120 -7.20 -7.70 1.92
CA LEU A 120 -6.40 -8.91 1.95
C LEU A 120 -5.59 -8.93 3.25
N GLU A 121 -5.91 -9.86 4.15
CA GLU A 121 -5.35 -9.90 5.50
C GLU A 121 -4.81 -11.28 5.85
N ARG A 122 -3.63 -11.32 6.48
CA ARG A 122 -2.98 -12.59 6.84
C ARG A 122 -3.63 -13.19 8.08
N LEU A 123 -3.87 -14.50 8.03
CA LEU A 123 -4.44 -15.25 9.15
C LEU A 123 -3.39 -15.78 10.13
N ASP A 124 -2.18 -16.03 9.64
CA ASP A 124 -1.07 -16.55 10.44
C ASP A 124 -0.35 -15.39 11.15
N LYS A 125 -0.44 -15.37 12.48
CA LYS A 125 0.26 -14.41 13.35
C LYS A 125 1.70 -14.79 13.60
#